data_AF-A0A970VLX7-F1
#
_entry.id   AF-A0A970VLX7-F1
#
_cell.length_a   1.000
_cell.length_b   1.000
_cell.length_c   1.000
_cell.angle_alpha   90.00
_cell.angle_beta   90.00
_cell.angle_gamma   90.00
#
_symmetry.space_group_name_H-M   'P 1'
#
loop_
_entity.id
_entity.type
_entity.pdbx_description
1 polymer ?
#
loop_
_entity_poly.entity_id
_entity_poly.type
_entity_poly.pdbx_seq_one_letter_code
_entity_poly.pdbx_strand_id
1 'polypeptide(L)'
;MRRFEEQDRALYLELAEAFYHSPAVLHPIPAQYMERTFDEMIRSDLYVDGFLISTDEDEPMGYALMSKTFSQECGGLAIWFEEMSVLPAFQGHGVGSKVFEFMEQYYPSWARIRLEVERDNTRAIKLYERLGYQELAYYQMVKDRV
;
A
#
# COMPACT_ATOMS: atom_id res chain seq x y z
N MET A 1 -1.79 -5.07 12.75
CA MET A 1 -1.10 -5.18 11.45
C MET A 1 0.24 -5.85 11.66
N ARG A 2 0.62 -6.76 10.76
CA ARG A 2 1.93 -7.43 10.75
C ARG A 2 2.41 -7.63 9.32
N ARG A 3 3.69 -7.88 9.13
CA ARG A 3 4.21 -8.27 7.81
C ARG A 3 3.61 -9.60 7.37
N PHE A 4 3.47 -9.77 6.06
CA PHE A 4 3.22 -11.09 5.48
C PHE A 4 4.39 -12.04 5.76
N GLU A 5 4.04 -13.30 6.00
CA GLU A 5 4.95 -14.42 6.17
C GLU A 5 4.65 -15.47 5.08
N GLU A 6 5.56 -16.43 4.87
CA GLU A 6 5.44 -17.45 3.81
C GLU A 6 4.08 -18.17 3.82
N GLN A 7 3.53 -18.43 5.01
CA GLN A 7 2.25 -19.09 5.21
C GLN A 7 1.05 -18.28 4.68
N ASP A 8 1.18 -16.97 4.52
CA ASP A 8 0.10 -16.09 4.08
C ASP A 8 -0.02 -16.00 2.56
N ARG A 9 0.84 -16.70 1.79
CA ARG A 9 0.91 -16.57 0.32
C ARG A 9 -0.45 -16.68 -0.36
N ALA A 10 -1.23 -17.68 0.01
CA ALA A 10 -2.55 -17.90 -0.58
C ALA A 10 -3.51 -16.74 -0.30
N LEU A 11 -3.53 -16.26 0.94
CA LEU A 11 -4.37 -15.13 1.36
C LEU A 11 -3.96 -13.83 0.68
N TYR A 12 -2.65 -13.55 0.61
CA TYR A 12 -2.15 -12.37 -0.10
C TYR A 12 -2.58 -12.39 -1.57
N LEU A 13 -2.39 -13.50 -2.28
CA LEU A 13 -2.75 -13.60 -3.69
C LEU A 13 -4.25 -13.43 -3.92
N GLU A 14 -5.09 -13.98 -3.03
CA GLU A 14 -6.55 -13.77 -3.08
C GLU A 14 -6.91 -12.29 -2.91
N LEU A 15 -6.35 -11.64 -1.88
CA LEU A 15 -6.62 -10.23 -1.60
C LEU A 15 -6.13 -9.30 -2.71
N ALA A 16 -4.94 -9.56 -3.24
CA ALA A 16 -4.34 -8.77 -4.32
C ALA A 16 -5.11 -8.96 -5.63
N GLU A 17 -5.47 -10.20 -5.98
CA GLU A 17 -6.29 -10.48 -7.16
C GLU A 17 -7.64 -9.73 -7.08
N ALA A 18 -8.30 -9.78 -5.91
CA ALA A 18 -9.54 -9.05 -5.68
C ALA A 18 -9.37 -7.53 -5.80
N PHE A 19 -8.24 -6.98 -5.35
CA PHE A 19 -7.93 -5.56 -5.49
C PHE A 19 -7.76 -5.13 -6.96
N TYR A 20 -7.00 -5.90 -7.75
CA TYR A 20 -6.76 -5.61 -9.17
C TYR A 20 -7.97 -5.88 -10.08
N HIS A 21 -9.03 -6.49 -9.54
CA HIS A 21 -10.34 -6.62 -10.20
C HIS A 21 -11.38 -5.64 -9.67
N SER A 22 -10.99 -4.70 -8.80
CA SER A 22 -11.88 -3.69 -8.23
C SER A 22 -11.84 -2.37 -9.02
N PRO A 23 -12.82 -1.47 -8.82
CA PRO A 23 -12.79 -0.12 -9.37
C PRO A 23 -11.66 0.78 -8.82
N ALA A 24 -10.85 0.29 -7.88
CA ALA A 24 -9.77 1.05 -7.27
C ALA A 24 -8.49 1.10 -8.12
N VAL A 25 -8.39 0.29 -9.17
CA VAL A 25 -7.23 0.23 -10.06
C VAL A 25 -7.59 0.68 -11.48
N LEU A 26 -6.58 1.14 -12.23
CA LEU A 26 -6.75 1.57 -13.62
C LEU A 26 -6.90 0.39 -14.59
N HIS A 27 -6.19 -0.71 -14.33
CA HIS A 27 -6.22 -1.93 -15.13
C HIS A 27 -5.78 -3.14 -14.28
N PRO A 28 -6.25 -4.35 -14.60
CA PRO A 28 -5.73 -5.56 -13.97
C PRO A 28 -4.27 -5.80 -14.38
N ILE A 29 -3.52 -6.49 -13.54
CA ILE A 29 -2.13 -6.89 -13.81
C ILE A 29 -2.03 -8.42 -13.99
N PRO A 30 -0.99 -8.92 -14.68
CA PRO A 30 -0.72 -10.35 -14.74
C PRO A 30 -0.53 -10.97 -13.35
N ALA A 31 -1.13 -12.15 -13.12
CA ALA A 31 -1.02 -12.87 -11.84
C ALA A 31 0.43 -13.04 -11.36
N GLN A 32 1.35 -13.27 -12.29
CA GLN A 32 2.78 -13.42 -12.02
C GLN A 32 3.41 -12.18 -11.35
N TYR A 33 2.85 -10.99 -11.52
CA TYR A 33 3.37 -9.78 -10.87
C TYR A 33 3.11 -9.84 -9.36
N MET A 34 1.90 -10.25 -8.95
CA MET A 34 1.58 -10.45 -7.53
C MET A 34 2.44 -11.55 -6.91
N GLU A 35 2.66 -12.66 -7.62
CA GLU A 35 3.55 -13.73 -7.17
C GLU A 35 4.98 -13.24 -6.93
N ARG A 36 5.55 -12.49 -7.89
CA ARG A 36 6.91 -11.91 -7.75
C ARG A 36 6.99 -10.90 -6.63
N THR A 37 5.95 -10.09 -6.43
CA THR A 37 5.88 -9.15 -5.30
C THR A 37 5.89 -9.92 -3.98
N PHE A 38 5.11 -11.01 -3.86
CA PHE A 38 5.15 -11.85 -2.66
C PHE A 38 6.53 -12.44 -2.41
N ASP A 39 7.12 -13.05 -3.44
CA ASP A 39 8.45 -13.65 -3.33
C ASP A 39 9.49 -12.59 -2.88
N GLU A 40 9.41 -11.35 -3.37
CA GLU A 40 10.30 -10.27 -2.95
C GLU A 40 10.07 -9.82 -1.49
N MET A 41 8.81 -9.70 -1.06
CA MET A 41 8.45 -9.32 0.32
C MET A 41 8.99 -10.32 1.36
N ILE A 42 9.03 -11.60 1.00
CA ILE A 42 9.61 -12.66 1.84
C ILE A 42 11.13 -12.67 1.75
N ARG A 43 11.69 -12.45 0.56
CA ARG A 43 13.14 -12.49 0.32
C ARG A 43 13.89 -11.36 1.03
N SER A 44 13.31 -10.16 1.13
CA SER A 44 14.00 -8.98 1.66
C SER A 44 13.04 -7.95 2.25
N ASP A 45 13.55 -7.14 3.17
CA ASP A 45 12.92 -5.95 3.71
C ASP A 45 13.50 -4.65 3.12
N LEU A 46 14.12 -4.71 1.94
CA LEU A 46 14.80 -3.55 1.37
C LEU A 46 13.86 -2.72 0.49
N TYR A 47 13.15 -3.36 -0.44
CA TYR A 47 12.42 -2.67 -1.50
C TYR A 47 10.93 -2.57 -1.26
N VAL A 48 10.30 -3.62 -0.74
CA VAL A 48 8.85 -3.69 -0.57
C VAL A 48 8.53 -4.36 0.75
N ASP A 49 7.56 -3.78 1.47
CA ASP A 49 6.91 -4.42 2.60
C ASP A 49 5.42 -4.58 2.27
N GLY A 50 4.88 -5.75 2.59
CA GLY A 50 3.44 -5.97 2.60
C GLY A 50 2.97 -6.33 4.00
N PHE A 51 1.83 -5.78 4.36
CA PHE A 51 1.23 -5.94 5.68
C PHE A 51 -0.16 -6.55 5.57
N LEU A 52 -0.39 -7.59 6.36
CA LEU A 52 -1.72 -8.09 6.64
C LEU A 52 -2.40 -7.16 7.66
N ILE A 53 -3.59 -6.69 7.31
CA ILE A 53 -4.48 -5.93 8.18
C ILE A 53 -5.47 -6.94 8.77
N SER A 54 -5.52 -7.03 10.09
CA SER A 54 -6.42 -7.94 10.81
C SER A 54 -7.14 -7.23 11.94
N THR A 55 -8.26 -7.80 12.38
CA THR A 55 -8.93 -7.43 13.64
C THR A 55 -8.08 -7.85 14.85
N ASP A 56 -8.53 -7.50 16.05
CA ASP A 56 -7.86 -7.91 17.29
C ASP A 56 -7.99 -9.44 17.53
N GLU A 57 -8.97 -10.09 16.89
CA GLU A 57 -9.19 -11.54 16.87
C GLU A 57 -8.51 -12.27 15.68
N ASP A 58 -7.53 -11.61 15.03
CA ASP A 58 -6.78 -12.13 13.88
C ASP A 58 -7.61 -12.40 12.60
N GLU A 59 -8.82 -11.84 12.48
CA GLU A 59 -9.61 -11.94 11.25
C GLU A 59 -9.02 -11.02 10.16
N PRO A 60 -8.71 -11.53 8.95
CA PRO A 60 -8.20 -10.70 7.86
C PRO A 60 -9.20 -9.62 7.42
N MET A 61 -8.76 -8.37 7.47
CA MET A 61 -9.53 -7.21 7.00
C MET A 61 -9.07 -6.72 5.63
N GLY A 62 -7.87 -7.10 5.20
CA GLY A 62 -7.28 -6.64 3.95
C GLY A 62 -5.75 -6.57 4.03
N TYR A 63 -5.14 -5.78 3.16
CA TYR A 63 -3.68 -5.63 3.11
C TYR A 63 -3.24 -4.23 2.68
N ALA A 64 -1.97 -3.92 2.93
CA ALA A 64 -1.31 -2.73 2.42
C ALA A 64 0.07 -3.11 1.85
N LEU A 65 0.50 -2.38 0.82
CA LEU A 65 1.78 -2.56 0.15
C LEU A 65 2.55 -1.23 0.11
N MET A 66 3.82 -1.28 0.46
CA MET A 66 4.69 -0.11 0.51
C MET A 66 6.01 -0.42 -0.19
N SER A 67 6.42 0.44 -1.12
CA SER A 67 7.77 0.42 -1.68
C SER A 67 8.67 1.44 -0.99
N LYS A 68 9.94 1.11 -0.84
CA LYS A 68 10.95 1.92 -0.15
C LYS A 68 12.05 2.30 -1.11
N THR A 69 12.45 3.56 -1.05
CA THR A 69 13.59 4.11 -1.78
C THR A 69 14.35 5.11 -0.90
N PHE A 70 15.55 5.48 -1.30
CA PHE A 70 16.24 6.63 -0.71
C PHE A 70 16.14 7.80 -1.69
N SER A 71 15.58 8.92 -1.25
CA SER A 71 15.37 10.08 -2.12
C SER A 71 16.33 11.20 -1.75
N GLN A 72 17.08 11.68 -2.74
CA GLN A 72 17.91 12.88 -2.59
C GLN A 72 17.07 14.13 -2.35
N GLU A 73 15.82 14.17 -2.84
CA GLU A 73 14.94 15.34 -2.70
C GLU A 73 14.50 15.57 -1.25
N CYS A 74 14.20 14.49 -0.51
CA CYS A 74 13.88 14.57 0.92
C CYS A 74 15.05 14.18 1.83
N GLY A 75 16.20 13.81 1.26
CA GLY A 75 17.43 13.48 1.99
C GLY A 75 17.32 12.25 2.89
N GLY A 76 16.44 11.29 2.58
CA GLY A 76 16.18 10.17 3.47
C GLY A 76 15.28 9.08 2.88
N LEU A 77 14.81 8.20 3.78
CA LEU A 77 13.88 7.12 3.44
C LEU A 77 12.59 7.72 2.87
N ALA A 78 12.31 7.41 1.61
CA ALA A 78 11.07 7.74 0.93
C ALA A 78 10.23 6.48 0.76
N ILE A 79 9.02 6.52 1.29
CA ILE A 79 8.05 5.44 1.21
C ILE A 79 7.03 5.80 0.14
N TRP A 80 6.85 4.91 -0.82
CA TRP A 80 5.72 4.91 -1.72
C TRP A 80 4.64 4.01 -1.14
N PHE A 81 3.51 4.57 -0.74
CA PHE A 81 2.33 3.81 -0.39
C PHE A 81 1.65 3.38 -1.70
N GLU A 82 1.88 2.13 -2.09
CA GLU A 82 1.49 1.59 -3.40
C GLU A 82 -0.01 1.38 -3.44
N GLU A 83 -0.51 0.58 -2.50
CA GLU A 83 -1.90 0.17 -2.49
C GLU A 83 -2.35 -0.25 -1.09
N MET A 84 -3.65 -0.12 -0.88
CA MET A 84 -4.33 -0.67 0.28
C MET A 84 -5.71 -1.16 -0.14
N SER A 85 -5.97 -2.42 0.18
CA SER A 85 -7.27 -3.04 0.02
C SER A 85 -7.86 -3.31 1.40
N VAL A 86 -9.08 -2.85 1.63
CA VAL A 86 -9.87 -3.19 2.81
C VAL A 86 -11.12 -3.90 2.33
N LEU A 87 -11.34 -5.11 2.81
CA LEU A 87 -12.49 -5.93 2.43
C LEU A 87 -13.81 -5.18 2.73
N PRO A 88 -14.85 -5.33 1.88
CA PRO A 88 -16.08 -4.55 1.98
C PRO A 88 -16.72 -4.51 3.37
N ALA A 89 -16.68 -5.63 4.11
CA ALA A 89 -17.24 -5.74 5.46
C ALA A 89 -16.60 -4.79 6.48
N PHE A 90 -15.35 -4.37 6.26
CA PHE A 90 -14.58 -3.54 7.18
C PHE A 90 -14.39 -2.09 6.71
N GLN A 91 -14.89 -1.74 5.52
CA GLN A 91 -14.80 -0.38 5.00
C GLN A 91 -15.65 0.61 5.82
N GLY A 92 -15.21 1.87 5.90
CA GLY A 92 -15.94 2.91 6.65
C GLY A 92 -15.71 2.90 8.17
N HIS A 93 -14.92 1.96 8.70
CA HIS A 93 -14.64 1.82 10.13
C HIS A 93 -13.29 2.42 10.57
N GLY A 94 -12.73 3.37 9.81
CA GLY A 94 -11.47 4.04 10.14
C GLY A 94 -10.19 3.22 9.90
N VAL A 95 -10.30 2.07 9.24
CA VAL A 95 -9.16 1.16 8.94
C VAL A 95 -8.02 1.89 8.22
N GLY A 96 -8.36 2.69 7.19
CA GLY A 96 -7.36 3.46 6.44
C GLY A 96 -6.53 4.37 7.33
N SER A 97 -7.16 5.16 8.22
CA SER A 97 -6.42 6.01 9.17
C SER A 97 -5.46 5.21 10.04
N LYS A 98 -5.89 4.05 10.55
CA LYS A 98 -5.04 3.17 11.34
C LYS A 98 -3.85 2.62 10.56
N VAL A 99 -4.01 2.35 9.26
CA VAL A 99 -2.91 1.91 8.39
C VAL A 99 -1.85 2.99 8.24
N PHE A 100 -2.25 4.24 8.04
CA PHE A 100 -1.31 5.37 7.95
C PHE A 100 -0.60 5.64 9.27
N GLU A 101 -1.34 5.64 10.39
CA GLU A 101 -0.75 5.75 11.74
C GLU A 101 0.26 4.63 12.02
N PHE A 102 -0.08 3.38 11.68
CA PHE A 102 0.83 2.25 11.81
C PHE A 102 2.10 2.46 10.99
N MET A 103 1.98 2.87 9.72
CA MET A 103 3.12 3.07 8.84
C MET A 103 4.08 4.13 9.39
N GLU A 104 3.54 5.27 9.85
CA GLU A 104 4.37 6.34 10.41
C GLU A 104 5.15 5.89 11.66
N GLN A 105 4.55 5.01 12.48
CA GLN A 105 5.21 4.41 13.64
C GLN A 105 6.21 3.31 13.25
N TYR A 106 5.89 2.52 12.23
CA TYR A 106 6.71 1.40 11.76
C TYR A 106 8.02 1.89 11.12
N TYR A 107 7.99 3.05 10.45
CA TYR A 107 9.15 3.67 9.82
C TYR A 107 9.58 4.96 10.54
N PRO A 108 10.11 4.93 11.77
CA PRO A 108 10.30 6.14 12.59
C PRO A 108 11.23 7.21 12.00
N SER A 109 11.99 6.90 10.95
CA SER A 109 12.91 7.79 10.24
C SER A 109 12.48 8.13 8.81
N TRP A 110 11.21 7.93 8.45
CA TRP A 110 10.71 8.34 7.15
C TRP A 110 10.93 9.84 6.93
N ALA A 111 11.46 10.20 5.76
CA ALA A 111 11.65 11.59 5.35
C ALA A 111 10.52 12.07 4.43
N ARG A 112 9.88 11.12 3.73
CA ARG A 112 8.68 11.36 2.93
C ARG A 112 7.86 10.09 2.81
N ILE A 113 6.54 10.24 2.92
CA ILE A 113 5.59 9.26 2.41
C ILE A 113 4.85 9.90 1.24
N ARG A 114 4.72 9.16 0.13
CA ARG A 114 3.98 9.59 -1.06
C ARG A 114 3.02 8.50 -1.52
N LEU A 115 1.98 8.92 -2.21
CA LEU A 115 0.94 8.06 -2.78
C LEU A 115 0.41 8.69 -4.06
N GLU A 116 -0.24 7.88 -4.88
CA GLU A 116 -1.08 8.33 -5.98
C GLU A 116 -2.55 8.22 -5.61
N VAL A 117 -3.35 9.13 -6.12
CA VAL A 117 -4.80 9.09 -5.98
C VAL A 117 -5.44 9.71 -7.21
N GLU A 118 -6.44 9.03 -7.77
CA GLU A 118 -7.25 9.58 -8.84
C GLU A 118 -7.98 10.84 -8.36
N ARG A 119 -7.99 11.90 -9.18
CA ARG A 119 -8.57 13.21 -8.81
C ARG A 119 -10.05 13.11 -8.41
N ASP A 120 -10.77 12.13 -8.95
CA ASP A 120 -12.18 11.89 -8.66
C ASP A 120 -12.41 11.12 -7.35
N ASN A 121 -11.37 10.54 -6.74
CA ASN A 121 -11.46 9.83 -5.46
C ASN A 121 -11.45 10.82 -4.28
N THR A 122 -12.45 11.70 -4.26
CA THR A 122 -12.60 12.77 -3.25
C THR A 122 -12.66 12.25 -1.81
N ARG A 123 -13.11 11.01 -1.61
CA ARG A 123 -13.13 10.36 -0.29
C ARG A 123 -11.71 10.07 0.21
N ALA A 124 -10.84 9.50 -0.64
CA ALA A 124 -9.46 9.22 -0.28
C ALA A 124 -8.66 10.52 -0.11
N ILE A 125 -8.83 11.49 -1.01
CA ILE A 125 -8.19 12.81 -0.90
C ILE A 125 -8.50 13.47 0.45
N LYS A 126 -9.77 13.51 0.87
CA LYS A 126 -10.16 14.04 2.20
C LYS A 126 -9.56 13.28 3.37
N LEU A 127 -9.28 11.98 3.21
CA LEU A 127 -8.55 11.22 4.23
C LEU A 127 -7.09 11.70 4.28
N TYR A 128 -6.42 11.75 3.13
CA TYR A 128 -5.01 12.14 3.04
C TYR A 128 -4.78 13.58 3.53
N GLU A 129 -5.62 14.54 3.13
CA GLU A 129 -5.55 15.92 3.60
C GLU A 129 -5.70 16.03 5.11
N ARG A 130 -6.62 15.26 5.71
CA ARG A 130 -6.77 15.21 7.18
C ARG A 130 -5.58 14.59 7.89
N LEU A 131 -4.85 13.71 7.21
CA LEU A 131 -3.60 13.11 7.69
C LEU A 131 -2.38 14.01 7.38
N GLY A 132 -2.57 15.21 6.82
CA GLY A 132 -1.51 16.18 6.56
C GLY A 132 -0.80 16.01 5.23
N TYR A 133 -1.27 15.13 4.34
CA TYR A 133 -0.75 15.02 2.98
C TYR A 133 -1.14 16.25 2.16
N GLN A 134 -0.25 16.64 1.25
CA GLN A 134 -0.42 17.78 0.36
C GLN A 134 -0.18 17.35 -1.08
N GLU A 135 -0.78 18.07 -2.04
CA GLU A 135 -0.52 17.84 -3.46
C GLU A 135 0.97 18.09 -3.77
N LEU A 136 1.63 17.09 -4.34
CA LEU A 136 2.96 17.24 -4.91
C LEU A 136 2.80 17.49 -6.42
N ALA A 137 2.91 18.75 -6.83
CA ALA A 137 2.57 19.22 -8.18
C ALA A 137 3.61 18.87 -9.26
N TYR A 138 3.93 17.59 -9.43
CA TYR A 138 4.71 17.08 -10.56
C TYR A 138 3.81 16.38 -11.59
N TYR A 139 4.23 16.40 -12.85
CA TYR A 139 3.64 15.54 -13.87
C TYR A 139 4.31 14.16 -13.80
N GLN A 140 3.52 13.12 -13.55
CA GLN A 140 4.00 11.76 -13.52
C GLN A 140 4.05 11.16 -14.93
N MET A 141 5.18 10.56 -15.27
CA MET A 141 5.42 9.93 -16.56
C MET A 141 6.01 8.55 -16.34
N VAL A 142 5.56 7.55 -17.11
CA VAL A 142 6.05 6.17 -17.04
C VAL A 142 6.46 5.69 -18.43
N LYS A 143 7.44 4.78 -18.48
CA LYS A 143 7.84 4.06 -19.70
C LYS A 143 8.12 2.61 -19.33
N ASP A 144 7.21 1.73 -19.71
CA ASP A 144 7.33 0.31 -19.40
C ASP A 144 8.20 -0.42 -20.41
N ARG A 145 8.95 -1.40 -19.91
CA ARG A 145 9.66 -2.37 -20.74
C ARG A 145 8.81 -3.65 -20.76
N VAL A 146 8.07 -3.84 -21.85
CA VAL A 146 7.32 -5.07 -22.13
C VAL A 146 8.27 -6.22 -22.41
#